data_AF-A0A432K6W8-F1
#
_entry.id   AF-A0A432K6W8-F1
#
_cell.length_a   1.000
_cell.length_b   1.000
_cell.length_c   1.000
_cell.angle_alpha   90.00
_cell.angle_beta   90.00
_cell.angle_gamma   90.00
#
_symmetry.space_group_name_H-M   'P 1'
#
loop_
_entity.id
_entity.type
_entity.pdbx_description
1 polymer ?
#
loop_
_entity_poly.entity_id
_entity_poly.type
_entity_poly.pdbx_seq_one_letter_code
_entity_poly.pdbx_strand_id
1 'polypeptide(L)'
;MLLRKSLPPLSVKVINAELTFKEQEVLSLCKKGLSCQEMAEILFVSEDTIKTHRKRIVKKLGLYGKREFRKFIMDLVVEELMLQNNNSPQNHPLG
;
A
#
# COMPACT_ATOMS: atom_id res chain seq x y z
N MET A 1 27.14 10.08 -9.06
CA MET A 1 26.10 11.08 -8.69
C MET A 1 24.75 10.50 -9.11
N LEU A 2 24.09 9.73 -8.23
CA LEU A 2 22.76 9.18 -8.58
C LEU A 2 21.74 10.31 -8.44
N LEU A 3 21.15 10.66 -9.58
CA LEU A 3 20.13 11.69 -9.72
C LEU A 3 19.05 11.48 -8.66
N ARG A 4 18.88 12.46 -7.76
CA ARG A 4 17.61 12.67 -7.07
C ARG A 4 16.60 12.96 -8.18
N LYS A 5 15.96 11.94 -8.72
CA LYS A 5 14.77 12.16 -9.54
C LYS A 5 13.76 12.74 -8.55
N SER A 6 13.48 14.03 -8.69
CA SER A 6 12.28 14.63 -8.13
C SER A 6 11.15 13.66 -8.49
N LEU A 7 10.58 12.97 -7.50
CA LEU A 7 9.42 12.13 -7.76
C LEU A 7 8.38 13.08 -8.39
N PRO A 8 7.96 12.86 -9.65
CA PRO A 8 6.83 13.61 -10.18
C PRO A 8 5.65 13.37 -9.22
N PRO A 9 4.66 14.28 -9.12
CA PRO A 9 3.43 13.96 -8.42
C PRO A 9 2.92 12.63 -8.97
N LEU A 10 3.03 11.55 -8.16
CA LEU A 10 2.81 10.21 -8.69
C LEU A 10 1.33 10.12 -9.08
N SER A 11 1.07 10.08 -10.38
CA SER A 11 -0.25 9.76 -10.88
C SER A 11 -0.62 8.37 -10.35
N VAL A 12 -1.83 8.22 -9.81
CA VAL A 12 -2.36 6.95 -9.26
C VAL A 12 -2.10 5.76 -10.20
N LYS A 13 -2.14 6.01 -11.51
CA LYS A 13 -1.83 5.04 -12.57
C LYS A 13 -0.44 4.40 -12.47
N VAL A 14 0.58 5.13 -12.04
CA VAL A 14 1.95 4.62 -11.86
C VAL A 14 2.03 3.70 -10.63
N ILE A 15 1.35 4.08 -9.55
CA ILE A 15 1.29 3.27 -8.32
C ILE A 15 0.62 1.93 -8.60
N ASN A 16 -0.46 1.94 -9.39
CA ASN A 16 -1.17 0.73 -9.77
C ASN A 16 -0.32 -0.22 -10.64
N ALA A 17 0.65 0.30 -11.38
CA ALA A 17 1.55 -0.51 -12.21
C ALA A 17 2.71 -1.14 -11.41
N GLU A 18 3.18 -0.46 -10.35
CA GLU A 18 4.35 -0.90 -9.57
C GLU A 18 3.97 -1.79 -8.37
N LEU A 19 2.80 -1.56 -7.78
CA LEU A 19 2.34 -2.27 -6.58
C LEU A 19 1.39 -3.41 -6.92
N THR A 20 1.49 -4.53 -6.19
CA THR A 20 0.48 -5.60 -6.26
C THR A 20 -0.85 -5.12 -5.65
N PHE A 21 -1.95 -5.81 -5.96
CA PHE A 21 -3.26 -5.51 -5.35
C PHE A 21 -3.21 -5.45 -3.82
N LYS A 22 -2.55 -6.42 -3.17
CA LYS A 22 -2.38 -6.42 -1.70
C LYS A 22 -1.57 -5.23 -1.20
N GLU A 23 -0.54 -4.82 -1.93
CA GLU A 23 0.25 -3.64 -1.59
C GLU A 23 -0.55 -2.33 -1.77
N GLN A 24 -1.43 -2.26 -2.77
CA GLN A 24 -2.34 -1.14 -2.98
C GLN A 24 -3.39 -1.05 -1.86
N GLU A 25 -3.97 -2.19 -1.43
CA GLU A 25 -4.89 -2.25 -0.29
C GLU A 25 -4.22 -1.71 0.98
N VAL A 26 -3.02 -2.21 1.31
CA VAL A 26 -2.24 -1.72 2.47
C VAL A 26 -1.93 -0.23 2.35
N LEU A 27 -1.57 0.26 1.16
CA LEU A 27 -1.31 1.68 0.93
C LEU A 27 -2.55 2.54 1.16
N SER A 28 -3.72 2.09 0.68
CA SER A 28 -5.01 2.76 0.89
C SER A 28 -5.38 2.84 2.37
N LEU A 29 -5.21 1.75 3.13
CA LEU A 29 -5.45 1.76 4.57
C LEU A 29 -4.44 2.63 5.33
N CYS A 30 -3.18 2.68 4.90
CA CYS A 30 -2.18 3.61 5.43
C CYS A 30 -2.60 5.08 5.22
N LYS A 31 -3.20 5.41 4.06
CA LYS A 31 -3.74 6.74 3.78
C LYS A 31 -4.88 7.12 4.71
N LYS A 32 -5.72 6.16 5.09
CA LYS A 32 -6.79 6.32 6.08
C LYS A 32 -6.27 6.50 7.52
N GLY A 33 -4.96 6.41 7.74
CA GLY A 33 -4.35 6.61 9.06
C GLY A 33 -4.39 5.39 9.97
N LEU A 34 -4.77 4.21 9.46
CA LEU A 34 -4.88 3.00 10.26
C LEU A 34 -3.51 2.48 10.72
N SER A 35 -3.48 1.93 11.92
CA SER A 35 -2.35 1.23 12.50
C SER A 35 -2.11 -0.13 11.83
N CYS A 36 -0.92 -0.70 12.03
CA CYS A 36 -0.61 -2.04 11.49
C CYS A 36 -1.54 -3.12 12.05
N GLN A 37 -2.00 -2.95 13.30
CA GLN A 37 -2.94 -3.87 13.94
C GLN A 37 -4.33 -3.77 13.30
N GLU A 38 -4.89 -2.56 13.16
CA GLU A 38 -6.20 -2.37 12.52
C GLU A 38 -6.19 -2.85 11.06
N MET A 39 -5.10 -2.60 10.33
CA MET A 39 -4.93 -3.12 8.97
C MET A 39 -4.88 -4.65 8.91
N ALA A 40 -4.19 -5.27 9.87
CA ALA A 40 -4.07 -6.71 9.97
C ALA A 40 -5.44 -7.36 10.22
N GLU A 41 -6.25 -6.76 11.09
CA GLU A 41 -7.63 -7.16 11.38
C GLU A 41 -8.53 -7.03 10.13
N ILE A 42 -8.47 -5.89 9.43
CA ILE A 42 -9.27 -5.65 8.21
C ILE A 42 -8.92 -6.62 7.08
N LEU A 43 -7.64 -6.91 6.90
CA LEU A 43 -7.14 -7.75 5.81
C LEU A 43 -7.03 -9.24 6.18
N PHE A 44 -7.39 -9.62 7.42
CA PHE A 44 -7.29 -10.98 7.94
C PHE A 44 -5.89 -11.59 7.80
N VAL A 45 -4.84 -10.82 8.13
CA VAL A 45 -3.43 -11.25 8.10
C VAL A 45 -2.72 -10.88 9.40
N SER A 46 -1.45 -11.29 9.58
CA SER A 46 -0.66 -10.86 10.74
C SER A 46 -0.15 -9.43 10.62
N GLU A 47 0.09 -8.76 11.76
CA GLU A 47 0.73 -7.44 11.79
C GLU A 47 2.10 -7.44 11.08
N ASP A 48 2.87 -8.52 11.20
CA ASP A 48 4.16 -8.67 10.53
C ASP A 48 4.04 -8.80 9.01
N THR A 49 2.93 -9.38 8.53
CA THR A 49 2.59 -9.38 7.10
C THR A 49 2.37 -7.95 6.62
N ILE A 50 1.62 -7.13 7.37
CA ILE A 50 1.43 -5.70 7.07
C ILE A 50 2.77 -4.95 7.08
N LYS A 51 3.62 -5.15 8.09
CA LYS A 51 4.97 -4.56 8.14
C LYS A 51 5.81 -4.95 6.92
N THR A 52 5.68 -6.19 6.45
CA THR A 52 6.38 -6.71 5.26
C THR A 52 5.86 -6.05 3.98
N HIS A 53 4.55 -5.93 3.81
CA HIS A 53 3.97 -5.19 2.67
C HIS A 53 4.44 -3.74 2.65
N ARG A 54 4.43 -3.04 3.78
CA ARG A 54 4.93 -1.65 3.88
C ARG A 54 6.41 -1.53 3.47
N LYS A 55 7.26 -2.47 3.90
CA LYS A 55 8.68 -2.50 3.48
C LYS A 55 8.82 -2.68 1.97
N ARG A 56 8.01 -3.57 1.36
CA ARG A 56 8.02 -3.80 -0.09
C ARG A 56 7.53 -2.58 -0.87
N ILE A 57 6.45 -1.92 -0.41
CA ILE A 57 5.94 -0.68 -1.00
C ILE A 57 7.03 0.39 -1.02
N VAL A 58 7.65 0.66 0.13
CA VAL A 58 8.75 1.64 0.26
C VAL A 58 9.89 1.31 -0.73
N LYS A 59 10.29 0.04 -0.81
CA LYS A 59 11.34 -0.41 -1.73
C LYS A 59 10.96 -0.22 -3.20
N LYS A 60 9.74 -0.61 -3.59
CA LYS A 60 9.25 -0.50 -4.98
C LYS A 60 9.10 0.94 -5.43
N LEU A 61 8.61 1.80 -4.54
CA LEU A 61 8.46 3.23 -4.80
C LEU A 61 9.77 4.03 -4.65
N GLY A 62 10.87 3.37 -4.28
CA GLY A 62 12.18 4.01 -4.10
C GLY A 62 12.22 5.04 -2.98
N LEU A 63 11.38 4.88 -1.95
CA LEU A 63 11.26 5.80 -0.82
C LEU A 63 12.28 5.45 0.27
N TYR A 64 12.77 6.45 0.99
CA TYR A 64 13.77 6.33 2.03
C TYR A 64 13.17 6.68 3.40
N GLY A 65 12.88 5.61 4.16
CA GLY A 65 12.50 5.72 5.55
C GLY A 65 11.07 6.21 5.80
N LYS A 66 10.73 6.33 7.09
CA LYS A 66 9.36 6.57 7.56
C LYS A 66 8.82 7.96 7.18
N ARG A 67 9.69 8.98 7.18
CA ARG A 67 9.30 10.38 6.90
C ARG A 67 8.86 10.54 5.45
N GLU A 68 9.65 10.03 4.51
CA GLU A 68 9.32 10.11 3.09
C GLU A 68 8.08 9.28 2.76
N PHE A 69 7.95 8.08 3.33
CA PHE A 69 6.74 7.27 3.19
C PHE A 69 5.48 8.01 3.69
N ARG A 70 5.56 8.66 4.86
CA ARG A 70 4.44 9.45 5.39
C ARG A 70 4.10 10.63 4.49
N LYS A 71 5.10 11.36 3.99
CA LYS A 71 4.88 12.46 3.05
C LYS A 71 4.21 11.97 1.76
N PHE A 72 4.73 10.88 1.18
CA PHE A 72 4.17 10.24 0.01
C PHE A 72 2.69 9.88 0.20
N ILE A 73 2.35 9.26 1.33
CA ILE A 73 0.95 8.96 1.65
C ILE A 73 0.13 10.24 1.75
N MET A 74 0.61 11.30 2.40
CA MET A 74 -0.13 12.56 2.52
C MET A 74 -0.36 13.24 1.16
N ASP A 75 0.62 13.19 0.27
CA ASP A 75 0.55 13.79 -1.07
C ASP A 75 -0.29 12.95 -2.05
N LEU A 76 -0.56 11.68 -1.73
CA LEU A 76 -1.38 10.80 -2.55
C LEU A 76 -2.82 11.31 -2.66
N VAL A 77 -3.24 11.67 -3.87
CA VAL A 77 -4.64 11.90 -4.21
C VAL A 77 -5.27 10.55 -4.51
N VAL A 78 -6.08 10.04 -3.57
CA VAL A 78 -6.87 8.83 -3.81
C VAL A 78 -8.11 9.30 -4.56
N GLU A 79 -8.16 9.09 -5.87
CA GLU A 79 -9.46 9.02 -6.54
C GLU A 79 -10.21 7.87 -5.88
N GLU A 80 -11.41 8.14 -5.40
CA GLU A 80 -12.28 7.19 -4.72
C GLU A 80 -12.58 6.02 -5.67
N LEU A 81 -11.71 5.02 -5.69
CA LEU A 81 -11.97 3.76 -6.35
C LEU A 81 -12.95 3.01 -5.45
N MET A 82 -14.22 3.23 -5.77
CA MET A 82 -15.41 2.43 -5.51
C MET A 82 -15.13 1.15 -4.72
N LEU A 83 -15.69 1.10 -3.51
CA LEU A 83 -15.89 -0.12 -2.75
C LEU A 83 -16.61 -1.17 -3.61
N GLN A 84 -15.87 -2.03 -4.29
CA GLN A 84 -16.39 -3.34 -4.64
C GLN A 84 -16.03 -4.31 -3.53
N ASN A 85 -16.85 -4.18 -2.48
CA ASN A 85 -17.17 -5.25 -1.56
C ASN A 85 -17.43 -6.54 -2.35
N ASN A 86 -16.46 -7.45 -2.34
CA ASN A 86 -16.70 -8.86 -2.62
C ASN A 86 -16.01 -9.65 -1.52
N ASN A 87 -16.76 -9.86 -0.44
CA ASN A 87 -16.63 -11.07 0.36
C ASN A 87 -16.42 -12.27 -0.57
N SER A 88 -15.21 -12.79 -0.61
CA SER A 88 -14.92 -14.11 -1.14
C SER A 88 -13.93 -14.77 -0.19
N PRO A 89 -14.37 -15.72 0.65
CA PRO A 89 -13.44 -16.56 1.38
C PRO A 89 -12.74 -17.44 0.35
N GLN A 90 -11.54 -17.04 -0.08
CA GLN A 90 -10.63 -17.94 -0.78
C GLN A 90 -10.00 -18.91 0.24
N ASN A 91 -10.83 -19.82 0.74
CA ASN A 91 -10.39 -21.13 1.19
C ASN A 91 -10.61 -22.07 0.00
N HIS A 92 -9.59 -22.28 -0.82
CA HIS A 92 -9.55 -23.45 -1.67
C HIS A 92 -8.75 -24.52 -0.93
N PRO A 93 -9.38 -25.60 -0.42
CA PRO A 93 -8.63 -26.78 -0.04
C PRO A 93 -8.14 -27.43 -1.34
N LEU A 94 -6.82 -27.57 -1.48
CA LEU A 94 -6.24 -28.44 -2.49
C LEU A 94 -6.69 -29.87 -2.16
N GLY A 95 -7.54 -30.43 -3.01
CA GLY A 95 -7.70 -31.87 -3.14
C GLY A 95 -6.50 -32.49 -3.85
#